data_AF-A0A3P7IRQ2-F1
#
_entry.id   AF-A0A3P7IRQ2-F1
#
_cell.length_a   1.000
_cell.length_b   1.000
_cell.length_c   1.000
_cell.angle_alpha   90.00
_cell.angle_beta   90.00
_cell.angle_gamma   90.00
#
_symmetry.space_group_name_H-M   'P 1'
#
loop_
_entity.id
_entity.type
_entity.pdbx_description
1 polymer ?
#
loop_
_entity_poly.entity_id
_entity_poly.type
_entity_poly.pdbx_seq_one_letter_code
_entity_poly.pdbx_strand_id
1 'polypeptide(L)'
;MHRDVPYILAVQAFLFYLPRFVWKSLIALCGYDLAGAIQFVDGFWTALKTNDATFKARIAAFEGRASAYIWDGLRLARRKGSRDMALYYAVSTVIQSVNAWIQWYALNSLLDSPLYTLWGPALVGDLMRGDDWQVTGHFPRITHCDFNRRRPASVQINQKEFVLRCVTFGYHSLNELDISTIATN
;
A
#
# COMPACT_ATOMS: atom_id res chain seq x y z
N MET A 1 -6.06 -0.31 23.04
CA MET A 1 -5.97 0.08 21.62
C MET A 1 -4.54 0.04 21.07
N HIS A 2 -3.52 0.62 21.71
CA HIS A 2 -2.15 0.63 21.14
C HIS A 2 -1.49 -0.74 20.85
N ARG A 3 -1.87 -1.81 21.55
CA ARG A 3 -1.26 -3.14 21.37
C ARG A 3 -1.72 -3.85 20.09
N ASP A 4 -2.92 -3.56 19.61
CA ASP A 4 -3.56 -4.30 18.53
C ASP A 4 -3.34 -3.67 17.15
N VAL A 5 -2.97 -2.38 17.12
CA VAL A 5 -2.65 -1.62 15.89
C VAL A 5 -1.66 -2.34 14.97
N PRO A 6 -0.48 -2.83 15.42
CA PRO A 6 0.47 -3.47 14.51
C PRO A 6 -0.05 -4.77 13.89
N TYR A 7 -0.88 -5.53 14.63
CA TYR A 7 -1.48 -6.76 14.12
C TYR A 7 -2.53 -6.47 13.05
N ILE A 8 -3.34 -5.44 13.26
CA ILE A 8 -4.37 -5.05 12.30
C ILE A 8 -3.70 -4.53 11.02
N LEU A 9 -2.67 -3.68 11.12
CA LEU A 9 -1.90 -3.21 9.96
C LEU A 9 -1.23 -4.37 9.18
N ALA A 10 -0.72 -5.39 9.87
CA ALA A 10 -0.16 -6.57 9.20
C ALA A 10 -1.23 -7.34 8.40
N VAL A 11 -2.44 -7.46 8.95
CA VAL A 11 -3.59 -8.06 8.26
C VAL A 11 -3.99 -7.20 7.06
N GLN A 12 -4.05 -5.87 7.20
CA GLN A 12 -4.34 -4.97 6.08
C GLN A 12 -3.33 -5.12 4.94
N ALA A 13 -2.03 -5.18 5.26
CA ALA A 13 -0.97 -5.40 4.28
C ALA A 13 -1.12 -6.74 3.54
N PHE A 14 -1.46 -7.80 4.27
CA PHE A 14 -1.77 -9.10 3.65
C PHE A 14 -2.99 -9.02 2.71
N LEU A 15 -4.06 -8.36 3.14
CA LEU A 15 -5.26 -8.20 2.31
C LEU A 15 -4.98 -7.41 1.04
N PHE A 16 -4.09 -6.41 1.05
CA PHE A 16 -3.68 -5.68 -0.14
C PHE A 16 -2.92 -6.53 -1.17
N TYR A 17 -2.29 -7.63 -0.75
CA TYR A 17 -1.58 -8.53 -1.65
C TYR A 17 -2.52 -9.49 -2.39
N LEU A 18 -3.66 -9.85 -1.80
CA LEU A 18 -4.59 -10.86 -2.33
C LEU A 18 -5.07 -10.59 -3.77
N PRO A 19 -5.48 -9.38 -4.18
CA PRO A 19 -5.99 -9.20 -5.53
C PRO A 19 -4.89 -9.33 -6.61
N ARG A 20 -3.64 -9.01 -6.27
CA ARG A 20 -2.49 -9.24 -7.16
C ARG A 20 -2.22 -10.73 -7.35
N PHE A 21 -2.38 -11.52 -6.30
CA PHE A 21 -2.32 -12.98 -6.37
C PHE A 21 -3.45 -13.53 -7.25
N VAL A 22 -4.69 -13.08 -7.05
CA VAL A 22 -5.86 -13.47 -7.85
C VAL A 22 -5.63 -13.16 -9.34
N TRP A 23 -5.09 -11.99 -9.69
CA TRP A 23 -4.74 -11.66 -11.07
C TRP A 23 -3.72 -12.64 -11.67
N LYS A 24 -2.68 -13.01 -10.91
CA LYS A 24 -1.66 -13.96 -11.35
C LYS A 24 -2.21 -15.37 -11.55
N SER A 25 -3.15 -15.81 -10.70
CA SER A 25 -3.84 -17.08 -10.88
C SER A 25 -4.78 -17.06 -12.09
N LEU A 26 -5.53 -15.97 -12.29
CA LEU A 26 -6.47 -15.82 -13.41
C LEU A 26 -5.76 -15.78 -14.77
N ILE A 27 -4.64 -15.07 -14.89
CA ILE A 27 -3.90 -15.00 -16.15
C ILE A 27 -3.26 -16.35 -16.51
N ALA A 28 -2.86 -17.15 -15.51
CA ALA A 28 -2.38 -18.52 -15.72
C ALA A 28 -3.48 -19.43 -16.30
N LEU A 29 -4.73 -19.27 -15.87
CA LEU A 29 -5.88 -19.99 -16.41
C LEU A 29 -6.26 -19.54 -17.83
N CYS A 30 -6.00 -18.27 -18.15
CA CYS A 30 -6.31 -17.64 -19.44
C CYS A 30 -5.52 -18.24 -20.62
N GLY A 31 -4.47 -19.04 -20.34
CA GLY A 31 -3.75 -19.84 -21.33
C GLY A 31 -2.84 -19.06 -22.27
N TYR A 32 -2.72 -17.74 -22.07
CA TYR A 32 -1.77 -16.87 -22.77
C TYR A 32 -0.79 -16.29 -21.75
N ASP A 33 0.49 -16.67 -21.87
CA ASP A 33 1.54 -16.14 -21.00
C ASP A 33 1.99 -14.75 -21.49
N LEU A 34 1.26 -13.73 -21.01
CA LEU A 34 1.61 -12.33 -21.26
C LEU A 34 3.00 -11.97 -20.72
N ALA A 35 3.42 -12.56 -19.60
CA ALA A 35 4.70 -12.24 -18.99
C ALA A 35 5.86 -12.72 -19.87
N GLY A 36 5.79 -13.95 -20.38
CA GLY A 36 6.74 -14.48 -21.34
C GLY A 36 6.80 -13.65 -22.63
N ALA A 37 5.63 -13.24 -23.16
CA ALA A 37 5.59 -12.41 -24.36
C ALA A 37 6.24 -11.03 -24.17
N ILE A 38 6.01 -10.38 -23.03
CA ILE A 38 6.64 -9.09 -22.70
C ILE A 38 8.16 -9.26 -22.56
N GLN A 39 8.62 -10.28 -21.83
CA GLN A 39 10.05 -10.52 -21.64
C GLN A 39 10.77 -10.82 -22.97
N PHE A 40 10.11 -11.55 -23.88
CA PHE A 40 10.65 -11.80 -25.21
C PHE A 40 10.80 -10.52 -26.03
N VAL A 41 9.75 -9.68 -26.06
CA VAL A 41 9.77 -8.42 -26.80
C VAL A 41 10.78 -7.44 -26.21
N ASP A 42 10.88 -7.36 -24.88
CA ASP A 42 11.85 -6.50 -24.19
C ASP A 42 13.29 -6.95 -24.42
N GLY A 43 13.57 -8.25 -24.33
CA GLY A 43 14.88 -8.82 -24.66
C GLY A 43 15.26 -8.61 -26.13
N PHE A 44 14.29 -8.73 -27.04
CA PHE A 44 14.49 -8.47 -28.46
C PHE A 44 14.75 -6.97 -28.74
N TRP A 45 13.99 -6.09 -28.11
CA TRP A 45 14.14 -4.64 -28.26
C TRP A 45 15.46 -4.14 -27.73
N THR A 46 15.89 -4.60 -26.55
CA THR A 46 17.18 -4.25 -25.95
C THR A 46 18.34 -4.67 -26.85
N ALA A 47 18.29 -5.88 -27.42
CA ALA A 47 19.30 -6.35 -28.38
C ALA A 47 19.29 -5.57 -29.71
N LEU A 48 18.12 -5.15 -30.21
CA LEU A 48 18.03 -4.34 -31.44
C LEU A 48 18.47 -2.89 -31.23
N LYS A 49 18.25 -2.32 -30.05
CA LYS A 49 18.61 -0.94 -29.72
C LYS A 49 20.13 -0.76 -29.68
N THR A 50 20.86 -1.76 -29.20
CA THR A 50 22.33 -1.73 -29.12
C THR A 50 23.02 -1.99 -30.46
N ASN A 51 22.36 -2.69 -31.38
CA ASN A 51 22.85 -2.87 -32.74
C ASN A 51 22.58 -1.60 -33.56
N ASP A 52 23.63 -0.94 -34.03
CA ASP A 52 23.59 0.39 -34.65
C ASP A 52 23.12 0.35 -36.13
N ALA A 53 22.01 -0.35 -36.38
CA ALA A 53 21.33 -0.38 -37.66
C ALA A 53 20.43 0.86 -37.81
N THR A 54 20.32 1.39 -39.03
CA THR A 54 19.41 2.48 -39.38
C THR A 54 18.01 2.25 -38.82
N PHE A 55 17.33 3.30 -38.36
CA PHE A 55 15.99 3.22 -37.77
C PHE A 55 15.00 2.41 -38.63
N LYS A 56 15.12 2.51 -39.96
CA LYS A 56 14.30 1.77 -40.93
C LYS A 56 14.51 0.24 -40.86
N ALA A 57 15.75 -0.21 -40.66
CA ALA A 57 16.05 -1.63 -40.49
C ALA A 57 15.52 -2.20 -39.16
N ARG A 58 15.50 -1.38 -38.10
CA ARG A 58 14.92 -1.78 -36.79
C ARG A 58 13.43 -2.05 -36.88
N ILE A 59 12.68 -1.21 -37.60
CA ILE A 59 11.25 -1.40 -37.82
C ILE A 59 10.99 -2.68 -38.62
N ALA A 60 11.73 -2.92 -39.70
CA ALA A 60 11.60 -4.13 -40.50
C ALA A 60 11.94 -5.41 -39.70
N ALA A 61 12.95 -5.36 -38.83
CA ALA A 61 13.30 -6.47 -37.94
C ALA A 61 12.21 -6.76 -36.90
N PHE A 62 11.57 -5.72 -36.36
CA PHE A 62 10.44 -5.85 -35.44
C PHE A 62 9.21 -6.44 -36.12
N GLU A 63 8.90 -5.98 -37.33
CA GLU A 63 7.79 -6.47 -38.15
C GLU A 63 7.96 -7.93 -38.60
N GLY A 64 9.21 -8.40 -38.76
CA GLY A 64 9.47 -9.79 -39.17
C GLY A 64 9.40 -10.82 -38.04
N ARG A 65 9.76 -10.44 -36.81
CA ARG A 65 9.92 -11.39 -35.69
C ARG A 65 9.00 -11.12 -34.52
N ALA A 66 9.04 -9.91 -33.96
CA ALA A 66 8.30 -9.59 -32.74
C ALA A 66 6.79 -9.56 -32.99
N SER A 67 6.35 -8.90 -34.07
CA SER A 67 4.93 -8.86 -34.43
C SER A 67 4.38 -10.24 -34.79
N ALA A 68 5.15 -11.06 -35.53
CA ALA A 68 4.76 -12.42 -35.89
C ALA A 68 4.57 -13.31 -34.67
N TYR A 69 5.52 -13.27 -33.72
CA TYR A 69 5.42 -14.00 -32.45
C TYR A 69 4.18 -13.59 -31.64
N ILE A 70 3.92 -12.29 -31.49
CA ILE A 70 2.74 -11.79 -30.77
C ILE A 70 1.44 -12.19 -31.50
N TRP A 71 1.42 -12.08 -32.83
CA TRP A 71 0.25 -12.41 -33.64
C TRP A 71 -0.12 -13.89 -33.56
N ASP A 72 0.88 -14.78 -33.66
CA ASP A 72 0.68 -16.21 -33.51
C ASP A 72 0.22 -16.55 -32.09
N GLY A 73 0.86 -15.97 -31.06
CA GLY A 73 0.42 -16.13 -29.67
C GLY A 73 -1.04 -15.71 -29.44
N LEU A 74 -1.44 -14.56 -29.98
CA LEU A 74 -2.82 -14.07 -29.89
C LEU A 74 -3.80 -14.96 -30.66
N ARG A 75 -3.40 -15.49 -31.82
CA ARG A 75 -4.22 -16.39 -32.62
C ARG A 75 -4.47 -17.72 -31.89
N LEU A 76 -3.45 -18.28 -31.24
CA LEU A 76 -3.60 -19.48 -30.41
C LEU A 76 -4.48 -19.22 -29.18
N ALA A 77 -4.28 -18.09 -28.49
CA ALA A 77 -5.10 -17.69 -27.35
C ALA A 77 -6.58 -17.57 -27.72
N ARG A 78 -6.88 -16.95 -28.87
CA ARG A 78 -8.26 -16.78 -29.37
C ARG A 78 -8.91 -18.12 -29.72
N ARG A 79 -8.17 -19.10 -30.27
CA ARG A 79 -8.69 -20.45 -30.54
C ARG A 79 -9.05 -21.22 -29.28
N LYS A 80 -8.36 -20.97 -28.17
CA LYS A 80 -8.65 -21.56 -26.85
C LYS A 80 -9.86 -20.95 -26.16
N GLY A 81 -10.53 -19.96 -26.77
CA GLY A 81 -11.68 -19.27 -26.18
C GLY A 81 -11.32 -18.12 -25.24
N SER A 82 -10.05 -17.72 -25.18
CA SER A 82 -9.55 -16.63 -24.34
C SER A 82 -9.83 -15.26 -24.97
N ARG A 83 -11.11 -14.94 -25.23
CA ARG A 83 -11.52 -13.63 -25.77
C ARG A 83 -11.63 -12.55 -24.69
N ASP A 84 -11.71 -12.94 -23.42
CA ASP A 84 -12.10 -12.07 -22.32
C ASP A 84 -10.96 -11.70 -21.39
N MET A 85 -9.70 -11.76 -21.85
CA MET A 85 -8.52 -11.35 -21.07
C MET A 85 -8.66 -9.92 -20.52
N ALA A 86 -9.20 -9.00 -21.33
CA ALA A 86 -9.47 -7.63 -20.91
C ALA A 86 -10.55 -7.53 -19.83
N LEU A 87 -11.58 -8.40 -19.88
CA LEU A 87 -12.62 -8.47 -18.87
C LEU A 87 -12.05 -8.97 -17.54
N TYR A 88 -11.23 -10.03 -17.55
CA TYR A 88 -10.57 -10.52 -16.33
C TYR A 88 -9.68 -9.43 -15.70
N TYR A 89 -8.99 -8.64 -16.53
CA TYR A 89 -8.20 -7.52 -16.04
C TYR A 89 -9.07 -6.41 -15.43
N ALA A 90 -10.17 -6.05 -16.09
CA ALA A 90 -11.13 -5.07 -15.59
C ALA A 90 -11.73 -5.52 -14.25
N VAL A 91 -12.17 -6.78 -14.15
CA VAL A 91 -12.71 -7.36 -12.91
C VAL A 91 -11.65 -7.36 -11.80
N SER A 92 -10.41 -7.76 -12.10
CA SER A 92 -9.32 -7.73 -11.11
C SER A 92 -9.02 -6.32 -10.60
N THR A 93 -9.11 -5.32 -11.48
CA THR A 93 -8.93 -3.90 -11.13
C THR A 93 -10.09 -3.41 -10.27
N VAL A 94 -11.33 -3.79 -10.58
CA VAL A 94 -12.50 -3.46 -9.75
C VAL A 94 -12.36 -4.07 -8.36
N ILE A 95 -11.98 -5.35 -8.26
CA ILE A 95 -11.74 -6.03 -6.98
C ILE A 95 -10.62 -5.32 -6.18
N GLN A 96 -9.54 -4.92 -6.85
CA GLN A 96 -8.45 -4.16 -6.22
C GLN A 96 -8.95 -2.82 -5.68
N SER A 97 -9.74 -2.08 -6.45
CA SER A 97 -10.32 -0.80 -6.04
C SER A 97 -11.27 -0.95 -4.85
N VAL A 98 -12.16 -1.95 -4.88
CA VAL A 98 -13.08 -2.24 -3.78
C VAL A 98 -12.30 -2.61 -2.51
N ASN A 99 -11.26 -3.44 -2.63
CA ASN A 99 -10.41 -3.78 -1.50
C ASN A 99 -9.73 -2.52 -0.92
N ALA A 100 -9.20 -1.62 -1.76
CA ALA A 100 -8.62 -0.37 -1.30
C ALA A 100 -9.62 0.51 -0.52
N TRP A 101 -10.86 0.62 -1.01
CA TRP A 101 -11.91 1.34 -0.30
C TRP A 101 -12.23 0.70 1.05
N ILE A 102 -12.38 -0.63 1.12
CA ILE A 102 -12.65 -1.35 2.37
C ILE A 102 -11.52 -1.12 3.39
N GLN A 103 -10.26 -1.21 2.96
CA GLN A 103 -9.10 -0.96 3.83
C GLN A 103 -9.08 0.47 4.35
N TRP A 104 -9.43 1.43 3.51
CA TRP A 104 -9.54 2.83 3.90
C TRP A 104 -10.66 3.07 4.92
N TYR A 105 -11.85 2.47 4.72
CA TYR A 105 -12.94 2.53 5.69
C TYR A 105 -12.57 1.86 7.01
N ALA A 106 -11.92 0.69 6.95
CA ALA A 106 -11.44 -0.02 8.13
C ALA A 106 -10.45 0.86 8.92
N LEU A 107 -9.50 1.50 8.22
CA LEU A 107 -8.56 2.44 8.82
C LEU A 107 -9.27 3.65 9.45
N ASN A 108 -10.28 4.21 8.78
CA ASN A 108 -11.08 5.31 9.33
C ASN A 108 -11.81 4.90 10.63
N SER A 109 -12.32 3.66 10.71
CA SER A 109 -12.97 3.13 11.92
C SER A 109 -11.99 2.76 13.05
N LEU A 110 -10.74 2.46 12.73
CA LEU A 110 -9.71 2.11 13.73
C LEU A 110 -9.14 3.35 14.42
N LEU A 111 -9.08 4.46 13.69
CA LEU A 111 -8.61 5.75 14.18
C LEU A 111 -9.75 6.64 14.67
N ASP A 112 -10.96 6.07 14.83
CA ASP A 112 -12.21 6.77 15.13
C ASP A 112 -11.98 7.96 16.07
N SER A 113 -12.06 9.15 15.49
CA SER A 113 -11.84 10.41 16.19
C SER A 113 -13.21 11.03 16.42
N PRO A 114 -13.57 11.39 17.67
CA PRO A 114 -14.90 11.91 17.99
C PRO A 114 -15.23 13.24 17.30
N LEU A 115 -14.26 13.90 16.65
CA LEU A 115 -14.43 15.19 15.97
C LEU A 115 -14.56 15.12 14.45
N TYR A 116 -14.08 14.07 13.76
CA TYR A 116 -13.98 14.06 12.31
C TYR A 116 -14.43 12.74 11.69
N THR A 117 -15.29 12.82 10.67
CA THR A 117 -15.75 11.65 9.89
C THR A 117 -14.69 11.10 8.93
N LEU A 118 -13.68 11.91 8.57
CA LEU A 118 -12.60 11.59 7.63
C LEU A 118 -11.26 12.03 8.22
N TRP A 119 -10.56 11.13 8.90
CA TRP A 119 -9.36 11.51 9.66
C TRP A 119 -8.19 11.98 8.77
N GLY A 120 -8.04 11.44 7.55
CA GLY A 120 -6.89 11.68 6.68
C GLY A 120 -6.78 13.12 6.13
N PRO A 121 -7.76 13.61 5.33
CA PRO A 121 -7.70 14.96 4.77
C PRO A 121 -7.74 16.07 5.83
N ALA A 122 -8.49 15.86 6.92
CA ALA A 122 -8.55 16.81 8.03
C ALA A 122 -7.17 16.99 8.69
N LEU A 123 -6.49 15.88 8.99
CA LEU A 123 -5.15 15.90 9.56
C LEU A 123 -4.12 16.60 8.66
N VAL A 124 -4.15 16.32 7.34
CA VAL A 124 -3.26 17.01 6.39
C VAL A 124 -3.54 18.50 6.35
N GLY A 125 -4.81 18.91 6.40
CA GLY A 125 -5.21 20.32 6.45
C GLY A 125 -4.74 21.02 7.73
N ASP A 126 -4.78 20.34 8.87
CA ASP A 126 -4.28 20.85 10.15
C ASP A 126 -2.73 20.98 10.13
N LEU A 127 -2.02 19.99 9.59
CA LEU A 127 -0.56 20.05 9.40
C LEU A 127 -0.14 21.18 8.45
N MET A 128 -0.85 21.37 7.34
CA MET A 128 -0.57 22.47 6.40
C MET A 128 -0.82 23.85 7.01
N ARG A 129 -1.74 23.96 7.97
CA ARG A 129 -2.01 25.18 8.74
C ARG A 129 -1.01 25.41 9.87
N GLY A 130 -0.17 24.42 10.20
CA GLY A 130 0.76 24.48 11.32
C GLY A 130 0.09 24.30 12.68
N ASP A 131 -1.12 23.71 12.72
CA ASP A 131 -1.84 23.45 13.97
C ASP A 131 -1.20 22.26 14.71
N ASP A 132 -0.44 22.55 15.76
CA ASP A 132 0.29 21.54 16.54
C ASP A 132 -0.64 20.58 17.30
N TRP A 133 -0.09 19.40 17.66
CA TRP A 133 -0.74 18.35 18.47
C TRP A 133 -1.31 18.84 19.81
N GLN A 134 -0.82 19.97 20.33
CA GLN A 134 -1.30 20.59 21.57
C GLN A 134 -2.69 21.20 21.41
N VAL A 135 -3.06 21.62 20.20
CA VAL A 135 -4.33 22.26 19.87
C VAL A 135 -5.32 21.25 19.31
N THR A 136 -4.84 20.36 18.43
CA THR A 136 -5.67 19.33 17.78
C THR A 136 -5.91 18.10 18.65
N GLY A 137 -5.06 17.86 19.66
CA GLY A 137 -5.14 16.67 20.52
C GLY A 137 -4.79 15.36 19.79
N HIS A 138 -4.40 15.41 18.52
CA HIS A 138 -3.98 14.25 17.74
C HIS A 138 -2.51 13.92 17.98
N PHE A 139 -2.21 12.64 18.20
CA PHE A 139 -0.87 12.11 18.46
C PHE A 139 -0.09 12.83 19.59
N PRO A 140 -0.53 12.71 20.86
CA PRO A 140 0.14 13.36 21.97
C PRO A 140 1.55 12.81 22.19
N ARG A 141 2.56 13.69 22.14
CA ARG A 141 3.97 13.34 22.43
C ARG A 141 4.24 13.07 23.92
N ILE A 142 3.28 13.44 24.77
CA ILE A 142 3.31 13.25 26.22
C ILE A 142 1.99 12.59 26.62
N THR A 143 2.05 11.41 27.21
CA THR A 143 0.89 10.69 27.72
C THR A 143 0.89 10.66 29.24
N HIS A 144 -0.29 10.77 29.84
CA HIS A 144 -0.47 10.64 31.28
C HIS A 144 -0.83 9.20 31.63
N CYS A 145 -0.06 8.58 32.52
CA CYS A 145 -0.28 7.21 32.96
C CYS A 145 -0.61 7.15 34.45
N ASP A 146 -1.72 6.51 34.80
CA ASP A 146 -2.10 6.28 36.19
C ASP A 146 -1.29 5.12 36.78
N PHE A 147 -0.59 5.39 37.88
CA PHE A 147 0.20 4.40 38.60
C PHE A 147 -0.46 4.03 39.92
N ASN A 148 -0.96 2.79 40.01
CA ASN A 148 -1.53 2.27 41.24
C ASN A 148 -0.47 1.52 42.07
N ARG A 149 -0.20 1.98 43.28
CA ARG A 149 0.78 1.37 44.19
C ARG A 149 0.10 0.27 45.03
N ARG A 150 0.53 -0.98 44.88
CA ARG A 150 0.14 -2.05 45.81
C ARG A 150 0.93 -1.91 47.12
N ARG A 151 0.24 -1.74 48.24
CA ARG A 151 0.85 -1.83 49.59
C ARG A 151 0.40 -3.14 50.25
N PRO A 152 1.25 -3.81 51.06
CA PRO A 152 0.79 -4.87 51.95
C PRO A 152 -0.28 -4.28 52.89
N ALA A 153 -1.37 -5.03 53.08
CA ALA A 153 -2.63 -4.54 53.65
C ALA A 153 -2.46 -3.78 54.96
N SER A 154 -2.67 -2.46 54.93
CA SER A 154 -2.94 -1.65 56.12
C SER A 154 -4.17 -0.79 55.87
N VAL A 155 -5.02 -0.72 56.90
CA VAL A 155 -6.39 -0.16 56.89
C VAL A 155 -6.34 1.38 56.93
N GLN A 156 -5.86 2.01 55.86
CA GLN A 156 -6.04 3.45 55.63
C GLN A 156 -6.52 3.70 54.19
N ILE A 157 -7.73 4.23 54.08
CA ILE A 157 -8.64 4.17 52.91
C ILE A 157 -8.34 5.28 51.88
N ASN A 158 -7.12 5.80 51.82
CA ASN A 158 -6.77 6.87 50.87
C ASN A 158 -5.82 6.33 49.79
N GLN A 159 -6.38 5.69 48.77
CA GLN A 159 -5.67 5.43 47.52
C GLN A 159 -5.43 6.78 46.83
N LYS A 160 -4.26 7.40 47.05
CA LYS A 160 -3.83 8.53 46.23
C LYS A 160 -3.43 7.97 44.87
N GLU A 161 -4.22 8.25 43.84
CA GLU A 161 -3.86 8.03 42.44
C GLU A 161 -2.73 9.00 42.08
N PHE A 162 -1.62 8.48 41.57
CA PHE A 162 -0.51 9.28 41.09
C PHE A 162 -0.49 9.22 39.57
N VAL A 163 -0.53 10.38 38.92
CA VAL A 163 -0.45 10.51 37.47
C VAL A 163 1.00 10.80 37.09
N LEU A 164 1.62 9.93 36.29
CA LEU A 164 2.95 10.13 35.76
C LEU A 164 2.86 10.74 34.35
N ARG A 165 3.76 11.68 34.04
CA ARG A 165 4.00 12.11 32.66
C ARG A 165 5.00 11.17 32.01
N CYS A 166 4.56 10.42 31.01
CA CYS A 166 5.40 9.58 30.19
C CYS A 166 5.64 10.27 28.85
N VAL A 167 6.91 10.44 28.47
CA VAL A 167 7.26 10.92 27.13
C VAL A 167 7.36 9.70 26.22
N THR A 168 6.51 9.63 25.19
CA THR A 168 6.50 8.51 24.23
C THR A 168 7.66 8.66 23.24
N PHE A 169 8.88 8.36 23.68
CA PHE A 169 10.11 8.54 22.87
C PHE A 169 10.46 7.36 21.92
N GLY A 170 9.60 6.34 21.78
CA GLY A 170 10.00 5.07 21.15
C GLY A 170 9.35 4.66 19.84
N TYR A 171 8.15 5.14 19.50
CA TYR A 171 7.39 4.65 18.33
C TYR A 171 7.04 5.72 17.30
N HIS A 172 7.08 7.00 17.67
CA HIS A 172 6.66 8.08 16.76
C HIS A 172 7.82 8.67 15.93
N SER A 173 9.08 8.48 16.35
CA SER A 173 10.25 9.03 15.64
C SER A 173 10.66 8.25 14.38
N LEU A 174 10.19 7.03 14.15
CA LEU A 174 10.63 6.26 12.98
C LEU A 174 9.92 6.64 11.66
N ASN A 175 8.81 7.39 11.70
CA ASN A 175 8.08 7.79 10.49
C ASN A 175 8.26 9.27 10.09
N GLU A 176 8.82 10.12 10.96
CA GLU A 176 9.03 11.56 10.65
C GLU A 176 10.49 11.90 10.28
N LEU A 177 11.45 11.00 10.49
CA LEU A 177 12.88 11.30 10.37
C LEU A 177 13.47 11.28 8.94
N ASP A 178 12.68 10.96 7.90
CA ASP A 178 13.15 10.96 6.50
C ASP A 178 12.71 12.18 5.67
N ILE A 179 11.84 13.06 6.16
CA ILE A 179 11.35 14.21 5.36
C ILE A 179 12.10 15.52 5.70
N SER A 180 12.64 15.66 6.91
CA SER A 180 13.33 16.90 7.31
C SER A 180 14.74 17.07 6.73
N THR A 181 15.33 16.04 6.11
CA THR A 181 16.71 16.09 5.58
C THR A 181 16.77 16.45 4.09
N ILE A 182 15.64 16.63 3.41
CA ILE A 182 15.59 17.05 1.98
C ILE A 182 15.22 18.54 1.83
N ALA A 183 14.71 19.19 2.88
CA ALA A 183 14.24 20.58 2.82
C ALA A 183 15.25 21.63 3.33
N THR A 184 16.53 21.29 3.43
CA THR A 184 17.60 22.27 3.67
C THR A 184 18.78 22.01 2.74
N ASN A 185 18.59 22.40 1.48
CA ASN A 185 19.60 23.06 0.64
C ASN A 185 18.89 23.95 -0.37
#